data_AF-A0A420CRZ3-F1
#
_entry.id   AF-A0A420CRZ3-F1
#
_cell.length_a   1.000
_cell.length_b   1.000
_cell.length_c   1.000
_cell.angle_alpha   90.00
_cell.angle_beta   90.00
_cell.angle_gamma   90.00
#
_symmetry.space_group_name_H-M   'P 1'
#
loop_
_entity.id
_entity.type
_entity.pdbx_description
1 polymer ?
#
loop_
_entity_poly.entity_id
_entity_poly.type
_entity_poly.pdbx_seq_one_letter_code
_entity_poly.pdbx_strand_id
1 'polypeptide(L)'
;MSHFKVQNYVVEYIYANQFYLLKDFNTEFQKREFIYNDIYVIFFAQKLITHAKMKIENLKPFSGQHCETTATGTLLQHIGIELSEPMLFGLGEGLGFIYWNMKTMDFPFIGGRIKPDLLTQNLARNLNLELTVKETSSQQKAWDKVKELLNDGQAVGLKMDCYHLEYFSNPFHFAGHYAAIYGYDDENAFLIDTRQQGGQVQTSLKSLAMARSEKGPMASKNLYYTLRNTDRKFDLKKVIITAIKNNAAEYLNPPITNISYKGILKTSAEIIKWFNTSKDIEGEFKQAALLMEKAGTGGALFRNLYRDFLKESYELIQLDPLNTGYEAFTEIAGLWTNVSQLFEKVSQTKEIKYIQQASDILKTISEKEKKAMEILATL
;
A
#
# COMPACT_ATOMS: atom_id res chain seq x y z
N MET A 1 11.62 -12.85 -72.97
CA MET A 1 10.72 -12.37 -71.89
C MET A 1 9.87 -13.54 -71.40
N SER A 2 9.44 -13.51 -70.13
CA SER A 2 8.21 -14.12 -69.58
C SER A 2 7.75 -15.55 -69.97
N HIS A 3 7.65 -16.41 -68.94
CA HIS A 3 6.43 -17.15 -68.49
C HIS A 3 6.28 -18.70 -68.62
N PHE A 4 5.91 -19.30 -67.46
CA PHE A 4 5.15 -20.55 -67.21
C PHE A 4 5.86 -21.89 -67.55
N LYS A 5 5.66 -23.05 -66.86
CA LYS A 5 4.79 -23.56 -65.75
C LYS A 5 5.57 -24.71 -65.02
N VAL A 6 5.25 -25.54 -64.00
CA VAL A 6 4.13 -26.05 -63.13
C VAL A 6 4.84 -26.53 -61.80
N GLN A 7 4.43 -26.52 -60.51
CA GLN A 7 3.19 -26.43 -59.69
C GLN A 7 2.63 -27.79 -59.14
N ASN A 8 2.80 -28.13 -57.84
CA ASN A 8 2.03 -29.19 -57.13
C ASN A 8 2.08 -29.16 -55.56
N TYR A 9 1.24 -29.98 -54.90
CA TYR A 9 0.57 -29.81 -53.56
C TYR A 9 1.04 -30.72 -52.38
N VAL A 10 0.55 -30.66 -51.11
CA VAL A 10 0.36 -29.56 -50.10
C VAL A 10 -0.29 -30.05 -48.75
N VAL A 11 0.26 -29.65 -47.57
CA VAL A 11 -0.40 -29.32 -46.23
C VAL A 11 -1.07 -30.39 -45.28
N GLU A 12 -0.65 -30.35 -43.98
CA GLU A 12 -1.31 -30.64 -42.64
C GLU A 12 -2.10 -31.94 -42.22
N TYR A 13 -2.23 -32.11 -40.86
CA TYR A 13 -3.41 -32.52 -40.01
C TYR A 13 -3.30 -33.65 -38.91
N ILE A 14 -3.14 -33.22 -37.64
CA ILE A 14 -3.66 -33.59 -36.26
C ILE A 14 -4.12 -35.04 -35.83
N TYR A 15 -3.97 -35.30 -34.52
CA TYR A 15 -4.56 -36.33 -33.60
C TYR A 15 -3.84 -37.70 -33.51
N ALA A 16 -3.62 -38.43 -32.39
CA ALA A 16 -3.98 -38.40 -30.94
C ALA A 16 -4.90 -39.56 -30.47
N ASN A 17 -4.54 -40.16 -29.32
CA ASN A 17 -5.26 -41.18 -28.52
C ASN A 17 -5.65 -42.52 -29.18
N GLN A 18 -5.01 -43.61 -28.72
CA GLN A 18 -5.76 -44.80 -28.23
C GLN A 18 -4.95 -45.64 -27.23
N PHE A 19 -5.63 -46.16 -26.20
CA PHE A 19 -5.14 -47.19 -25.28
C PHE A 19 -5.21 -48.58 -25.93
N TYR A 20 -4.38 -49.56 -25.52
CA TYR A 20 -4.81 -50.69 -24.67
C TYR A 20 -3.79 -51.87 -24.54
N LEU A 21 -3.77 -52.46 -23.32
CA LEU A 21 -3.55 -53.88 -22.97
C LEU A 21 -2.16 -54.56 -23.05
N LEU A 22 -2.07 -55.65 -22.27
CA LEU A 22 -0.94 -56.59 -22.04
C LEU A 22 0.24 -55.97 -21.26
N LYS A 23 0.51 -56.30 -19.99
CA LYS A 23 0.16 -57.45 -19.11
C LYS A 23 0.79 -58.80 -19.51
N ASP A 24 1.76 -59.20 -18.68
CA ASP A 24 2.23 -60.55 -18.34
C ASP A 24 2.47 -61.56 -19.49
N PHE A 25 3.75 -61.86 -19.80
CA PHE A 25 4.30 -63.21 -19.59
C PHE A 25 5.84 -63.26 -19.63
N ASN A 26 6.39 -64.32 -19.06
CA ASN A 26 7.82 -64.54 -18.78
C ASN A 26 8.51 -65.35 -19.90
N THR A 27 9.72 -64.98 -20.34
CA THR A 27 10.73 -65.92 -20.84
C THR A 27 12.16 -65.35 -20.79
N GLU A 28 13.13 -66.25 -20.71
CA GLU A 28 14.55 -65.99 -20.46
C GLU A 28 15.39 -66.04 -21.78
N PHE A 29 16.71 -65.77 -21.70
CA PHE A 29 17.72 -65.74 -22.79
C PHE A 29 17.57 -64.58 -23.82
N GLN A 30 18.60 -63.76 -24.13
CA GLN A 30 20.05 -63.89 -23.95
C GLN A 30 20.75 -62.59 -23.50
N LYS A 31 21.96 -62.74 -22.95
CA LYS A 31 22.88 -61.63 -22.61
C LYS A 31 23.41 -60.92 -23.86
N ARG A 32 23.21 -59.60 -23.94
CA ARG A 32 24.22 -58.64 -24.42
C ARG A 32 24.17 -57.38 -23.57
N GLU A 33 25.32 -56.83 -23.23
CA GLU A 33 25.42 -55.63 -22.42
C GLU A 33 25.02 -54.39 -23.22
N PHE A 34 24.02 -53.66 -22.72
CA PHE A 34 23.81 -52.24 -23.04
C PHE A 34 23.72 -51.46 -21.73
N ILE A 35 24.89 -51.31 -21.08
CA ILE A 35 25.04 -50.49 -19.88
C ILE A 35 25.05 -49.01 -20.31
N TYR A 36 23.87 -48.43 -20.57
CA TYR A 36 23.64 -46.98 -20.63
C TYR A 36 22.13 -46.68 -20.72
N ASN A 37 21.48 -46.26 -19.62
CA ASN A 37 20.57 -45.08 -19.57
C ASN A 37 19.80 -44.88 -18.24
N ASP A 38 19.68 -45.86 -17.35
CA ASP A 38 18.75 -45.77 -16.20
C ASP A 38 19.06 -44.68 -15.15
N ILE A 39 20.23 -44.04 -15.20
CA ILE A 39 20.57 -42.90 -14.34
C ILE A 39 19.89 -41.60 -14.80
N TYR A 40 19.70 -41.40 -16.11
CA TYR A 40 19.12 -40.15 -16.64
C TYR A 40 17.61 -40.03 -16.41
N VAL A 41 16.88 -41.14 -16.42
CA VAL A 41 15.44 -41.15 -16.13
C VAL A 41 15.20 -40.77 -14.65
N ILE A 42 16.02 -41.28 -13.74
CA ILE A 42 15.93 -40.93 -12.31
C ILE A 42 16.28 -39.45 -12.10
N PHE A 43 17.33 -38.91 -12.71
CA PHE A 43 17.68 -37.48 -12.57
C PHE A 43 16.62 -36.52 -13.13
N PHE A 44 15.82 -36.92 -14.13
CA PHE A 44 14.69 -36.10 -14.62
C PHE A 44 13.38 -36.33 -13.84
N ALA A 45 13.06 -37.56 -13.45
CA ALA A 45 11.87 -37.86 -12.63
C ALA A 45 12.02 -37.37 -11.18
N GLN A 46 13.26 -37.27 -10.69
CA GLN A 46 13.61 -36.70 -9.38
C GLN A 46 13.87 -35.18 -9.45
N LYS A 47 13.47 -34.52 -10.54
CA LYS A 47 12.95 -33.16 -10.47
C LYS A 47 11.61 -33.18 -9.72
N LEU A 48 11.72 -33.46 -8.42
CA LEU A 48 10.63 -33.53 -7.45
C LEU A 48 9.69 -32.35 -7.64
N ILE A 49 8.39 -32.61 -7.44
CA ILE A 49 7.45 -31.54 -7.09
C ILE A 49 7.77 -31.15 -5.64
N THR A 50 8.89 -30.42 -5.48
CA THR A 50 9.21 -29.68 -4.27
C THR A 50 8.15 -28.61 -4.13
N HIS A 51 7.09 -28.97 -3.40
CA HIS A 51 6.03 -28.11 -2.93
C HIS A 51 6.70 -26.86 -2.35
N ALA A 52 6.58 -25.74 -3.07
CA ALA A 52 7.66 -24.76 -3.21
C ALA A 52 7.66 -23.73 -2.07
N LYS A 53 7.34 -24.19 -0.85
CA LYS A 53 7.09 -23.36 0.31
C LYS A 53 8.34 -22.61 0.75
N MET A 54 8.16 -21.32 1.04
CA MET A 54 9.15 -20.44 1.63
C MET A 54 8.46 -19.62 2.72
N LYS A 55 9.08 -19.49 3.90
CA LYS A 55 8.62 -18.54 4.92
C LYS A 55 9.82 -17.99 5.69
N ILE A 56 9.89 -16.67 5.85
CA ILE A 56 10.92 -16.03 6.67
C ILE A 56 10.62 -16.33 8.14
N GLU A 57 11.33 -17.29 8.73
CA GLU A 57 11.02 -17.86 10.06
C GLU A 57 11.14 -16.85 11.21
N ASN A 58 12.01 -15.84 11.06
CA ASN A 58 12.31 -14.85 12.10
C ASN A 58 11.84 -13.42 11.75
N LEU A 59 10.84 -13.28 10.88
CA LEU A 59 10.28 -11.97 10.55
C LEU A 59 9.54 -11.38 11.77
N LYS A 60 9.95 -10.19 12.21
CA LYS A 60 9.15 -9.37 13.14
C LYS A 60 8.02 -8.68 12.35
N PRO A 61 6.73 -8.91 12.68
CA PRO A 61 5.62 -8.22 12.02
C PRO A 61 5.43 -6.81 12.59
N PHE A 62 5.36 -5.80 11.71
CA PHE A 62 5.06 -4.44 12.15
C PHE A 62 3.56 -4.28 12.45
N SER A 63 3.20 -3.78 13.65
CA SER A 63 1.79 -3.62 14.06
C SER A 63 1.31 -2.18 13.90
N GLY A 64 1.16 -1.71 12.65
CA GLY A 64 0.67 -0.37 12.33
C GLY A 64 -0.83 -0.31 12.04
N GLN A 65 -1.33 0.91 11.86
CA GLN A 65 -2.71 1.23 11.48
C GLN A 65 -2.82 1.59 10.01
N HIS A 66 -1.83 2.29 9.45
CA HIS A 66 -1.82 2.69 8.04
C HIS A 66 -1.08 1.66 7.18
N CYS A 67 -1.59 1.36 5.99
CA CYS A 67 -1.08 0.25 5.17
C CYS A 67 0.32 0.52 4.59
N GLU A 68 0.58 1.72 4.06
CA GLU A 68 1.89 2.07 3.46
C GLU A 68 3.01 2.06 4.52
N THR A 69 2.73 2.53 5.75
CA THR A 69 3.67 2.45 6.90
C THR A 69 3.78 1.05 7.48
N THR A 70 2.71 0.24 7.51
CA THR A 70 2.76 -1.13 8.05
C THR A 70 3.58 -2.05 7.15
N ALA A 71 3.34 -2.01 5.85
CA ALA A 71 4.13 -2.75 4.87
C ALA A 71 5.60 -2.31 4.90
N THR A 72 5.87 -1.00 4.79
CA THR A 72 7.24 -0.46 4.79
C THR A 72 7.96 -0.69 6.12
N GLY A 73 7.26 -0.55 7.25
CA GLY A 73 7.79 -0.80 8.59
C GLY A 73 8.20 -2.26 8.82
N THR A 74 7.47 -3.21 8.22
CA THR A 74 7.85 -4.63 8.22
C THR A 74 9.17 -4.84 7.46
N LEU A 75 9.35 -4.18 6.30
CA LEU A 75 10.61 -4.24 5.55
C LEU A 75 11.77 -3.59 6.31
N LEU A 76 11.51 -2.49 7.02
CA LEU A 76 12.51 -1.79 7.84
C LEU A 76 12.98 -2.64 9.02
N GLN A 77 12.06 -3.27 9.77
CA GLN A 77 12.44 -4.20 10.84
C GLN A 77 13.25 -5.38 10.31
N HIS A 78 12.91 -5.91 9.12
CA HIS A 78 13.65 -6.99 8.47
C HIS A 78 15.10 -6.62 8.10
N ILE A 79 15.39 -5.34 7.85
CA ILE A 79 16.76 -4.83 7.61
C ILE A 79 17.41 -4.18 8.84
N GLY A 80 16.83 -4.36 10.04
CA GLY A 80 17.38 -3.93 11.32
C GLY A 80 17.06 -2.49 11.74
N ILE A 81 16.06 -1.85 11.12
CA ILE A 81 15.61 -0.48 11.45
C ILE A 81 14.28 -0.55 12.20
N GLU A 82 14.34 -0.30 13.51
CA GLU A 82 13.17 -0.27 14.39
C GLU A 82 12.77 1.18 14.70
N LEU A 83 11.56 1.57 14.28
CA LEU A 83 10.95 2.89 14.46
C LEU A 83 9.46 2.74 14.78
N SER A 84 8.87 3.76 15.40
CA SER A 84 7.42 3.84 15.66
C SER A 84 6.62 4.14 14.38
N GLU A 85 5.32 3.83 14.34
CA GLU A 85 4.48 4.22 13.19
C GLU A 85 4.41 5.75 12.99
N PRO A 86 4.28 6.58 14.05
CA PRO A 86 4.43 8.03 13.93
C PRO A 86 5.76 8.44 13.29
N MET A 87 6.90 7.86 13.69
CA MET A 87 8.19 8.13 13.05
C MET A 87 8.23 7.71 11.58
N LEU A 88 7.65 6.56 11.20
CA LEU A 88 7.56 6.18 9.78
C LEU A 88 6.71 7.17 8.97
N PHE A 89 5.59 7.64 9.53
CA PHE A 89 4.71 8.62 8.89
C PHE A 89 5.39 10.00 8.76
N GLY A 90 6.02 10.48 9.83
CA GLY A 90 6.70 11.77 9.89
C GLY A 90 7.96 11.86 9.04
N LEU A 91 8.81 10.83 9.08
CA LEU A 91 10.01 10.74 8.24
C LEU A 91 9.68 10.42 6.76
N GLY A 92 8.49 9.87 6.49
CA GLY A 92 7.89 9.84 5.16
C GLY A 92 7.32 11.19 4.69
N GLU A 93 7.42 12.25 5.51
CA GLU A 93 6.88 13.59 5.24
C GLU A 93 5.35 13.54 4.99
N GLY A 94 4.68 12.65 5.74
CA GLY A 94 3.38 12.09 5.38
C GLY A 94 2.19 13.05 5.47
N LEU A 95 2.28 14.15 6.23
CA LEU A 95 1.14 15.05 6.44
C LEU A 95 0.77 15.78 5.16
N GLY A 96 -0.50 15.67 4.77
CA GLY A 96 -1.05 16.38 3.62
C GLY A 96 -2.50 16.77 3.84
N PHE A 97 -3.09 17.38 2.82
CA PHE A 97 -4.54 17.43 2.66
C PHE A 97 -4.87 17.48 1.17
N ILE A 98 -5.95 16.82 0.76
CA ILE A 98 -6.56 16.99 -0.55
C ILE A 98 -8.09 16.88 -0.46
N TYR A 99 -8.77 17.80 -1.13
CA TYR A 99 -10.19 17.67 -1.48
C TYR A 99 -10.31 17.47 -2.99
N TRP A 100 -11.05 16.45 -3.43
CA TRP A 100 -11.20 16.14 -4.86
C TRP A 100 -12.64 15.78 -5.20
N ASN A 101 -13.19 16.41 -6.23
CA ASN A 101 -14.55 16.16 -6.72
C ASN A 101 -14.53 16.19 -8.25
N MET A 102 -15.06 15.14 -8.89
CA MET A 102 -15.20 15.02 -10.35
C MET A 102 -16.59 14.50 -10.67
N LYS A 103 -17.12 14.87 -11.85
CA LYS A 103 -18.45 14.44 -12.33
C LYS A 103 -18.66 12.92 -12.47
N THR A 104 -17.58 12.14 -12.36
CA THR A 104 -17.54 10.68 -12.48
C THR A 104 -17.28 9.98 -11.12
N MET A 105 -17.32 10.73 -10.02
CA MET A 105 -17.25 10.20 -8.65
C MET A 105 -18.64 10.30 -8.04
N ASP A 106 -19.06 9.29 -7.28
CA ASP A 106 -20.37 9.29 -6.62
C ASP A 106 -20.46 10.37 -5.54
N PHE A 107 -19.35 10.62 -4.83
CA PHE A 107 -19.21 11.70 -3.84
C PHE A 107 -17.76 12.24 -3.79
N PRO A 108 -17.50 13.42 -3.19
CA PRO A 108 -16.17 14.00 -3.07
C PRO A 108 -15.22 13.20 -2.16
N PHE A 109 -13.96 13.08 -2.59
CA PHE A 109 -12.90 12.50 -1.78
C PHE A 109 -12.24 13.56 -0.88
N ILE A 110 -11.99 13.18 0.38
CA ILE A 110 -11.19 13.92 1.35
C ILE A 110 -10.06 13.01 1.83
N GLY A 111 -8.81 13.46 1.72
CA GLY A 111 -7.62 12.72 2.19
C GLY A 111 -6.67 13.62 2.98
N GLY A 112 -6.06 13.08 4.05
CA GLY A 112 -5.17 13.84 4.95
C GLY A 112 -3.68 13.49 4.88
N ARG A 113 -3.23 12.81 3.84
CA ARG A 113 -1.82 12.47 3.64
C ARG A 113 -1.32 12.88 2.26
N ILE A 114 0.00 12.88 2.09
CA ILE A 114 0.63 12.97 0.76
C ILE A 114 0.22 11.78 -0.12
N LYS A 115 0.38 11.96 -1.45
CA LYS A 115 0.07 10.94 -2.46
C LYS A 115 0.68 9.57 -2.09
N PRO A 116 -0.02 8.45 -2.38
CA PRO A 116 0.58 7.11 -2.33
C PRO A 116 1.93 7.03 -3.05
N ASP A 117 2.73 6.04 -2.65
CA ASP A 117 4.09 5.77 -3.11
C ASP A 117 5.13 6.81 -2.64
N LEU A 118 4.73 8.08 -2.43
CA LEU A 118 5.66 9.15 -2.01
C LEU A 118 6.11 9.03 -0.55
N LEU A 119 5.28 8.48 0.35
CA LEU A 119 5.66 8.29 1.75
C LEU A 119 6.82 7.30 1.85
N THR A 120 6.69 6.14 1.19
CA THR A 120 7.79 5.16 1.08
C THR A 120 9.05 5.76 0.42
N GLN A 121 8.91 6.59 -0.62
CA GLN A 121 10.05 7.25 -1.29
C GLN A 121 10.77 8.28 -0.40
N ASN A 122 10.01 9.13 0.29
CA ASN A 122 10.55 10.13 1.22
C ASN A 122 11.24 9.46 2.41
N LEU A 123 10.62 8.43 2.98
CA LEU A 123 11.18 7.64 4.08
C LEU A 123 12.49 6.97 3.69
N ALA A 124 12.57 6.35 2.50
CA ALA A 124 13.80 5.76 1.99
C ALA A 124 14.90 6.81 1.75
N ARG A 125 14.56 7.95 1.12
CA ARG A 125 15.47 9.09 0.93
C ARG A 125 16.02 9.61 2.25
N ASN A 126 15.15 9.85 3.23
CA ASN A 126 15.51 10.41 4.53
C ASN A 126 16.34 9.43 5.38
N LEU A 127 16.13 8.12 5.24
CA LEU A 127 16.93 7.09 5.93
C LEU A 127 18.17 6.63 5.14
N ASN A 128 18.53 7.27 4.03
CA ASN A 128 19.65 6.87 3.14
C ASN A 128 19.57 5.41 2.63
N LEU A 129 18.35 4.90 2.37
CA LEU A 129 18.11 3.54 1.91
C LEU A 129 18.00 3.43 0.38
N GLU A 130 18.38 2.28 -0.16
CA GLU A 130 18.03 1.93 -1.53
C GLU A 130 16.57 1.45 -1.56
N LEU A 131 15.72 2.18 -2.27
CA LEU A 131 14.35 1.76 -2.60
C LEU A 131 14.29 1.28 -4.05
N THR A 132 14.14 -0.03 -4.24
CA THR A 132 13.81 -0.59 -5.55
C THR A 132 12.29 -0.73 -5.66
N VAL A 133 11.68 -0.08 -6.66
CA VAL A 133 10.28 -0.27 -7.06
C VAL A 133 10.25 -0.87 -8.47
N LYS A 134 9.38 -1.86 -8.72
CA LYS A 134 9.23 -2.53 -10.02
C LYS A 134 7.75 -2.80 -10.35
N GLU A 135 7.40 -2.64 -11.62
CA GLU A 135 6.07 -2.95 -12.18
C GLU A 135 6.20 -3.82 -13.44
N THR A 136 5.19 -4.65 -13.71
CA THR A 136 5.03 -5.36 -14.99
C THR A 136 3.57 -5.79 -15.19
N SER A 137 3.10 -5.81 -16.44
CA SER A 137 1.73 -6.27 -16.78
C SER A 137 1.57 -7.80 -16.73
N SER A 138 2.66 -8.57 -16.71
CA SER A 138 2.61 -10.04 -16.61
C SER A 138 2.54 -10.47 -15.15
N GLN A 139 1.38 -10.99 -14.72
CA GLN A 139 1.18 -11.61 -13.40
C GLN A 139 2.28 -12.63 -13.09
N GLN A 140 2.55 -13.57 -14.01
CA GLN A 140 3.55 -14.62 -13.84
C GLN A 140 4.95 -14.04 -13.58
N LYS A 141 5.42 -13.09 -14.41
CA LYS A 141 6.72 -12.43 -14.22
C LYS A 141 6.79 -11.65 -12.89
N ALA A 142 5.68 -11.04 -12.48
CA ALA A 142 5.58 -10.33 -11.20
C ALA A 142 5.49 -11.27 -9.99
N TRP A 143 5.09 -12.53 -10.18
CA TRP A 143 5.09 -13.55 -9.14
C TRP A 143 6.47 -14.22 -9.04
N ASP A 144 7.07 -14.61 -10.16
CA ASP A 144 8.40 -15.22 -10.17
C ASP A 144 9.47 -14.31 -9.53
N LYS A 145 9.43 -12.99 -9.78
CA LYS A 145 10.33 -12.04 -9.11
C LYS A 145 10.04 -11.79 -7.62
N VAL A 146 8.81 -12.04 -7.16
CA VAL A 146 8.50 -12.02 -5.71
C VAL A 146 9.01 -13.30 -5.03
N LYS A 147 8.82 -14.46 -5.66
CA LYS A 147 9.39 -15.73 -5.17
C LYS A 147 10.92 -15.70 -5.13
N GLU A 148 11.58 -15.14 -6.15
CA GLU A 148 13.03 -14.97 -6.19
C GLU A 148 13.54 -14.22 -4.95
N LEU A 149 12.98 -13.04 -4.67
CA LEU A 149 13.32 -12.22 -3.49
C LEU A 149 13.02 -12.93 -2.16
N LEU A 150 11.88 -13.65 -2.07
CA LEU A 150 11.52 -14.41 -0.88
C LEU A 150 12.48 -15.58 -0.63
N ASN A 151 12.86 -16.32 -1.68
CA ASN A 151 13.83 -17.42 -1.58
C ASN A 151 15.25 -16.92 -1.21
N ASP A 152 15.62 -15.70 -1.61
CA ASP A 152 16.81 -14.97 -1.14
C ASP A 152 16.67 -14.43 0.30
N GLY A 153 15.55 -14.72 0.99
CA GLY A 153 15.27 -14.31 2.37
C GLY A 153 14.85 -12.85 2.54
N GLN A 154 14.49 -12.14 1.46
CA GLN A 154 14.04 -10.75 1.51
C GLN A 154 12.50 -10.66 1.51
N ALA A 155 11.92 -10.11 2.57
CA ALA A 155 10.52 -9.69 2.59
C ALA A 155 10.26 -8.61 1.52
N VAL A 156 9.07 -8.63 0.92
CA VAL A 156 8.74 -7.76 -0.23
C VAL A 156 7.49 -6.95 0.04
N GLY A 157 7.56 -5.64 -0.17
CA GLY A 157 6.39 -4.77 -0.12
C GLY A 157 5.58 -4.88 -1.42
N LEU A 158 4.26 -4.96 -1.30
CA LEU A 158 3.35 -5.08 -2.43
C LEU A 158 2.31 -3.96 -2.39
N LYS A 159 1.80 -3.58 -3.57
CA LYS A 159 0.66 -2.67 -3.74
C LYS A 159 -0.40 -3.35 -4.60
N MET A 160 -1.66 -3.29 -4.17
CA MET A 160 -2.74 -4.13 -4.69
C MET A 160 -4.13 -3.56 -4.37
N ASP A 161 -5.18 -4.17 -4.91
CA ASP A 161 -6.57 -3.94 -4.49
C ASP A 161 -6.96 -4.89 -3.36
N CYS A 162 -7.41 -4.33 -2.23
CA CYS A 162 -7.89 -5.10 -1.08
C CYS A 162 -9.21 -5.83 -1.32
N TYR A 163 -9.99 -5.47 -2.34
CA TYR A 163 -11.25 -6.15 -2.69
C TYR A 163 -11.08 -7.67 -2.90
N HIS A 164 -9.95 -8.08 -3.48
CA HIS A 164 -9.68 -9.47 -3.81
C HIS A 164 -9.05 -10.27 -2.65
N LEU A 165 -8.78 -9.66 -1.50
CA LEU A 165 -8.05 -10.29 -0.40
C LEU A 165 -9.01 -10.99 0.56
N GLU A 166 -8.94 -12.32 0.63
CA GLU A 166 -9.96 -13.16 1.30
C GLU A 166 -10.10 -12.92 2.81
N TYR A 167 -9.13 -12.24 3.44
CA TYR A 167 -9.16 -11.86 4.85
C TYR A 167 -9.82 -10.48 5.12
N PHE A 168 -10.15 -9.69 4.09
CA PHE A 168 -10.91 -8.46 4.25
C PHE A 168 -12.40 -8.78 4.48
N SER A 169 -12.84 -8.67 5.74
CA SER A 169 -14.24 -8.95 6.14
C SER A 169 -15.31 -8.09 5.46
N ASN A 170 -14.92 -6.91 4.94
CA ASN A 170 -15.79 -5.97 4.23
C ASN A 170 -15.01 -5.44 3.01
N PRO A 171 -14.94 -6.20 1.90
CA PRO A 171 -14.11 -5.85 0.76
C PRO A 171 -14.72 -4.69 -0.04
N PHE A 172 -13.86 -3.75 -0.46
CA PHE A 172 -14.20 -2.65 -1.36
C PHE A 172 -13.03 -2.39 -2.30
N HIS A 173 -13.32 -1.91 -3.52
CA HIS A 173 -12.29 -1.63 -4.53
C HIS A 173 -11.42 -0.45 -4.13
N PHE A 174 -10.16 -0.73 -3.81
CA PHE A 174 -9.14 0.24 -3.47
C PHE A 174 -7.75 -0.30 -3.85
N ALA A 175 -7.41 -0.18 -5.13
CA ALA A 175 -6.13 -0.57 -5.73
C ALA A 175 -4.89 0.25 -5.28
N GLY A 176 -5.00 0.92 -4.13
CA GLY A 176 -3.93 1.65 -3.44
C GLY A 176 -3.59 1.08 -2.06
N HIS A 177 -3.97 -0.16 -1.78
CA HIS A 177 -3.64 -0.86 -0.54
C HIS A 177 -2.21 -1.43 -0.56
N TYR A 178 -1.61 -1.60 0.62
CA TYR A 178 -0.23 -2.09 0.79
C TYR A 178 -0.15 -3.18 1.87
N ALA A 179 0.62 -4.22 1.59
CA ALA A 179 0.97 -5.29 2.53
C ALA A 179 2.39 -5.78 2.25
N ALA A 180 3.06 -6.38 3.24
CA ALA A 180 4.38 -7.01 3.05
C ALA A 180 4.23 -8.54 2.96
N ILE A 181 4.69 -9.15 1.87
CA ILE A 181 4.76 -10.62 1.76
C ILE A 181 6.07 -11.12 2.37
N TYR A 182 6.00 -12.21 3.14
CA TYR A 182 7.14 -12.82 3.84
C TYR A 182 7.22 -14.34 3.67
N GLY A 183 6.36 -14.91 2.83
CA GLY A 183 6.37 -16.32 2.48
C GLY A 183 5.21 -16.71 1.56
N TYR A 184 5.25 -17.94 1.10
CA TYR A 184 4.20 -18.60 0.33
C TYR A 184 4.31 -20.13 0.47
N ASP A 185 3.22 -20.83 0.17
CA ASP A 185 3.19 -22.25 -0.18
C ASP A 185 2.54 -22.42 -1.57
N ASP A 186 2.19 -23.64 -1.95
CA ASP A 186 1.65 -23.92 -3.29
C ASP A 186 0.22 -23.38 -3.50
N GLU A 187 -0.50 -23.05 -2.42
CA GLU A 187 -1.86 -22.51 -2.46
C GLU A 187 -1.95 -21.06 -1.96
N ASN A 188 -1.12 -20.65 -0.99
CA ASN A 188 -1.27 -19.42 -0.21
C ASN A 188 -0.04 -18.51 -0.24
N ALA A 189 -0.26 -17.21 -0.04
CA ALA A 189 0.75 -16.23 0.31
C ALA A 189 0.59 -15.78 1.77
N PHE A 190 1.71 -15.67 2.50
CA PHE A 190 1.74 -15.17 3.88
C PHE A 190 2.13 -13.69 3.90
N LEU A 191 1.27 -12.87 4.49
CA LEU A 191 1.30 -11.41 4.43
C LEU A 191 1.31 -10.78 5.84
N ILE A 192 1.93 -9.61 5.95
CA ILE A 192 1.75 -8.67 7.05
C ILE A 192 0.91 -7.49 6.54
N ASP A 193 -0.23 -7.28 7.18
CA ASP A 193 -1.16 -6.17 6.95
C ASP A 193 -1.29 -5.34 8.25
N THR A 194 -2.05 -4.26 8.18
CA THR A 194 -2.48 -3.42 9.31
C THR A 194 -3.11 -4.25 10.44
N ARG A 195 -2.96 -3.73 11.67
CA ARG A 195 -3.56 -4.30 12.90
C ARG A 195 -5.07 -4.51 12.79
N GLN A 196 -5.77 -3.68 12.00
CA GLN A 196 -7.21 -3.81 11.76
C GLN A 196 -7.59 -5.11 11.03
N GLN A 197 -6.72 -5.63 10.17
CA GLN A 197 -6.95 -6.88 9.43
C GLN A 197 -6.36 -8.12 10.13
N GLY A 198 -5.73 -7.96 11.30
CA GLY A 198 -5.16 -9.04 12.10
C GLY A 198 -3.62 -9.11 12.15
N GLY A 199 -2.91 -8.25 11.42
CA GLY A 199 -1.44 -8.26 11.38
C GLY A 199 -0.90 -9.38 10.50
N GLN A 200 -0.71 -10.58 11.06
CA GLN A 200 -0.29 -11.77 10.28
C GLN A 200 -1.51 -12.42 9.62
N VAL A 201 -1.55 -12.41 8.28
CA VAL A 201 -2.68 -12.87 7.47
C VAL A 201 -2.22 -13.72 6.28
N GLN A 202 -3.18 -14.37 5.61
CA GLN A 202 -2.91 -15.16 4.40
C GLN A 202 -4.06 -15.03 3.38
N THR A 203 -3.75 -15.22 2.11
CA THR A 203 -4.73 -15.33 1.02
C THR A 203 -4.18 -16.25 -0.07
N SER A 204 -5.04 -16.87 -0.87
CA SER A 204 -4.64 -17.76 -1.95
C SER A 204 -3.80 -17.03 -3.01
N LEU A 205 -2.90 -17.75 -3.67
CA LEU A 205 -2.06 -17.21 -4.75
C LEU A 205 -2.90 -16.68 -5.92
N LYS A 206 -4.08 -17.28 -6.15
CA LYS A 206 -5.07 -16.80 -7.13
C LYS A 206 -5.60 -15.41 -6.75
N SER A 207 -6.02 -15.25 -5.50
CA SER A 207 -6.56 -13.99 -4.99
C SER A 207 -5.51 -12.89 -4.90
N LEU A 208 -4.28 -13.22 -4.51
CA LEU A 208 -3.13 -12.31 -4.63
C LEU A 208 -2.85 -11.89 -6.08
N ALA A 209 -2.95 -12.81 -7.06
CA ALA A 209 -2.74 -12.49 -8.46
C ALA A 209 -3.83 -11.56 -9.02
N MET A 210 -5.09 -11.72 -8.60
CA MET A 210 -6.17 -10.78 -8.93
C MET A 210 -5.91 -9.40 -8.29
N ALA A 211 -5.69 -9.37 -6.97
CA ALA A 211 -5.39 -8.14 -6.21
C ALA A 211 -4.26 -7.31 -6.83
N ARG A 212 -3.16 -7.95 -7.25
CA ARG A 212 -1.98 -7.28 -7.83
C ARG A 212 -2.15 -6.83 -9.29
N SER A 213 -3.12 -7.38 -10.03
CA SER A 213 -3.29 -7.09 -11.47
C SER A 213 -4.53 -6.28 -11.82
N GLU A 214 -5.25 -5.81 -10.80
CA GLU A 214 -6.43 -4.95 -10.92
C GLU A 214 -6.12 -3.62 -11.65
N LYS A 215 -7.16 -3.01 -12.22
CA LYS A 215 -7.09 -1.81 -13.07
C LYS A 215 -8.10 -0.78 -12.61
N GLY A 216 -7.69 0.48 -12.56
CA GLY A 216 -8.59 1.59 -12.22
C GLY A 216 -7.84 2.75 -11.59
N PRO A 217 -8.55 3.62 -10.85
CA PRO A 217 -7.93 4.63 -10.00
C PRO A 217 -6.93 3.99 -9.01
N MET A 218 -5.81 4.67 -8.77
CA MET A 218 -4.73 4.29 -7.83
C MET A 218 -3.95 2.99 -8.14
N ALA A 219 -4.46 2.13 -9.03
CA ALA A 219 -3.87 0.86 -9.42
C ALA A 219 -2.46 0.98 -10.02
N SER A 220 -1.65 -0.05 -9.77
CA SER A 220 -0.26 -0.20 -10.21
C SER A 220 -0.06 -1.61 -10.81
N LYS A 221 0.80 -1.77 -11.83
CA LYS A 221 0.91 -3.03 -12.59
C LYS A 221 1.73 -4.08 -11.82
N ASN A 222 1.05 -4.87 -10.98
CA ASN A 222 1.64 -5.91 -10.13
C ASN A 222 2.82 -5.43 -9.27
N LEU A 223 2.77 -4.16 -8.81
CA LEU A 223 3.89 -3.50 -8.15
C LEU A 223 4.41 -4.29 -6.97
N TYR A 224 5.74 -4.40 -6.93
CA TYR A 224 6.48 -4.80 -5.75
C TYR A 224 7.61 -3.82 -5.49
N TYR A 225 8.00 -3.70 -4.22
CA TYR A 225 9.12 -2.87 -3.79
C TYR A 225 9.93 -3.54 -2.68
N THR A 226 11.21 -3.19 -2.60
CA THR A 226 12.12 -3.64 -1.55
C THR A 226 12.97 -2.48 -1.06
N LEU A 227 13.35 -2.54 0.22
CA LEU A 227 14.32 -1.65 0.84
C LEU A 227 15.62 -2.42 1.13
N ARG A 228 16.76 -1.75 0.97
CA ARG A 228 18.08 -2.24 1.35
C ARG A 228 18.89 -1.13 2.04
N ASN A 229 19.69 -1.52 3.02
CA ASN A 229 20.67 -0.63 3.64
C ASN A 229 21.74 -0.23 2.61
N THR A 230 22.24 1.00 2.70
CA THR A 230 23.44 1.45 1.96
C THR A 230 24.60 1.69 2.93
N ASP A 231 25.81 1.93 2.41
CA ASP A 231 26.97 2.30 3.23
C ASP A 231 26.80 3.65 3.96
N ARG A 232 25.77 4.43 3.64
CA ARG A 232 25.49 5.75 4.22
C ARG A 232 24.58 5.62 5.43
N LYS A 233 25.16 5.68 6.63
CA LYS A 233 24.40 5.83 7.88
C LYS A 233 23.57 7.11 7.88
N PHE A 234 22.41 7.09 8.52
CA PHE A 234 21.58 8.26 8.79
C PHE A 234 21.74 8.73 10.24
N ASP A 235 21.45 10.01 10.49
CA ASP A 235 21.39 10.62 11.83
C ASP A 235 19.93 10.97 12.10
N LEU A 236 19.27 10.20 12.99
CA LEU A 236 17.84 10.32 13.24
C LEU A 236 17.43 11.75 13.65
N LYS A 237 18.24 12.45 14.45
CA LYS A 237 17.89 13.81 14.90
C LYS A 237 17.93 14.81 13.73
N LYS A 238 18.96 14.73 12.88
CA LYS A 238 19.04 15.57 11.66
C LYS A 238 17.92 15.24 10.66
N VAL A 239 17.59 13.96 10.54
CA VAL A 239 16.58 13.44 9.61
C VAL A 239 15.16 13.85 10.02
N ILE A 240 14.83 13.83 11.32
CA ILE A 240 13.57 14.40 11.85
C ILE A 240 13.41 15.87 11.45
N ILE A 241 14.44 16.70 11.71
CA ILE A 241 14.40 18.14 11.38
C ILE A 241 14.24 18.36 9.86
N THR A 242 14.99 17.61 9.05
CA THR A 242 14.90 17.67 7.58
C THR A 242 13.50 17.31 7.10
N ALA A 243 12.93 16.20 7.58
CA ALA A 243 11.60 15.75 7.17
C ALA A 243 10.51 16.76 7.57
N ILE A 244 10.56 17.30 8.79
CA ILE A 244 9.58 18.30 9.26
C ILE A 244 9.65 19.57 8.39
N LYS A 245 10.85 20.08 8.11
CA LYS A 245 11.03 21.29 7.28
C LYS A 245 10.58 21.07 5.83
N ASN A 246 10.88 19.92 5.24
CA ASN A 246 10.39 19.55 3.91
C ASN A 246 8.86 19.47 3.88
N ASN A 247 8.27 18.76 4.85
CA ASN A 247 6.81 18.62 4.95
C ASN A 247 6.14 19.99 5.13
N ALA A 248 6.71 20.89 5.96
CA ALA A 248 6.21 22.25 6.15
C ALA A 248 6.34 23.11 4.88
N ALA A 249 7.48 23.04 4.18
CA ALA A 249 7.68 23.77 2.94
C ALA A 249 6.64 23.40 1.86
N GLU A 250 6.40 22.11 1.65
CA GLU A 250 5.36 21.63 0.72
C GLU A 250 3.95 21.99 1.21
N TYR A 251 3.68 21.85 2.52
CA TYR A 251 2.35 22.12 3.09
C TYR A 251 1.96 23.60 3.00
N LEU A 252 2.92 24.52 3.12
CA LEU A 252 2.72 25.96 3.02
C LEU A 252 2.66 26.47 1.58
N ASN A 253 3.21 25.73 0.62
CA ASN A 253 3.27 26.11 -0.80
C ASN A 253 2.44 25.20 -1.73
N PRO A 254 1.17 24.86 -1.41
CA PRO A 254 0.40 23.90 -2.19
C PRO A 254 0.14 24.45 -3.62
N PRO A 255 0.35 23.63 -4.67
CA PRO A 255 0.33 24.09 -6.07
C PRO A 255 -1.07 24.44 -6.58
N ILE A 256 -2.12 23.97 -5.91
CA ILE A 256 -3.54 24.27 -6.22
C ILE A 256 -4.35 24.48 -4.94
N THR A 257 -5.49 25.18 -5.06
CA THR A 257 -6.40 25.48 -3.93
C THR A 257 -7.17 24.27 -3.38
N ASN A 258 -6.91 23.06 -3.89
CA ASN A 258 -7.47 21.81 -3.39
C ASN A 258 -6.57 21.12 -2.35
N ILE A 259 -5.34 21.60 -2.13
CA ILE A 259 -4.30 20.90 -1.37
C ILE A 259 -3.88 21.69 -0.12
N SER A 260 -3.46 20.98 0.93
CA SER A 260 -3.01 21.51 2.23
C SER A 260 -4.06 22.45 2.86
N TYR A 261 -3.65 23.42 3.69
CA TYR A 261 -4.55 24.37 4.34
C TYR A 261 -5.52 25.07 3.37
N LYS A 262 -5.05 25.45 2.16
CA LYS A 262 -5.92 26.05 1.11
C LYS A 262 -7.05 25.09 0.70
N GLY A 263 -6.74 23.79 0.61
CA GLY A 263 -7.70 22.72 0.39
C GLY A 263 -8.72 22.58 1.52
N ILE A 264 -8.29 22.68 2.78
CA ILE A 264 -9.19 22.61 3.95
C ILE A 264 -10.15 23.80 3.94
N LEU A 265 -9.65 25.01 3.70
CA LEU A 265 -10.47 26.21 3.54
C LEU A 265 -11.47 26.06 2.39
N LYS A 266 -11.05 25.52 1.24
CA LYS A 266 -11.95 25.24 0.11
C LYS A 266 -13.03 24.22 0.49
N THR A 267 -12.66 23.13 1.17
CA THR A 267 -13.60 22.11 1.67
C THR A 267 -14.71 22.72 2.51
N SER A 268 -14.42 23.71 3.35
CA SER A 268 -15.43 24.38 4.18
C SER A 268 -16.61 24.95 3.39
N ALA A 269 -16.38 25.46 2.17
CA ALA A 269 -17.43 25.95 1.29
C ALA A 269 -18.02 24.85 0.40
N GLU A 270 -17.21 23.87 0.00
CA GLU A 270 -17.64 22.79 -0.89
C GLU A 270 -18.54 21.76 -0.20
N ILE A 271 -18.39 21.50 1.11
CA ILE A 271 -19.29 20.57 1.84
C ILE A 271 -20.74 21.05 1.89
N ILE A 272 -20.96 22.37 1.86
CA ILE A 272 -22.29 22.99 1.79
C ILE A 272 -22.92 22.71 0.42
N LYS A 273 -22.13 22.81 -0.66
CA LYS A 273 -22.59 22.48 -2.03
C LYS A 273 -22.89 20.99 -2.15
N TRP A 274 -21.96 20.15 -1.69
CA TRP A 274 -22.07 18.69 -1.70
C TRP A 274 -23.37 18.27 -1.03
N PHE A 275 -23.64 18.65 0.22
CA PHE A 275 -24.91 18.35 0.90
C PHE A 275 -26.15 18.76 0.09
N ASN A 276 -26.16 19.96 -0.49
CA ASN A 276 -27.28 20.45 -1.30
C ASN A 276 -27.44 19.77 -2.68
N THR A 277 -26.45 19.00 -3.14
CA THR A 277 -26.45 18.28 -4.44
C THR A 277 -26.36 16.76 -4.31
N SER A 278 -26.18 16.27 -3.08
CA SER A 278 -26.02 14.87 -2.71
C SER A 278 -27.29 14.07 -3.05
N LYS A 279 -27.10 12.80 -3.41
CA LYS A 279 -28.22 11.87 -3.67
C LYS A 279 -28.40 10.87 -2.54
N ASP A 280 -27.35 10.61 -1.79
CA ASP A 280 -27.34 9.79 -0.59
C ASP A 280 -26.57 10.48 0.55
N ILE A 281 -27.19 11.50 1.15
CA ILE A 281 -26.63 12.21 2.32
C ILE A 281 -26.29 11.23 3.46
N GLU A 282 -26.96 10.08 3.53
CA GLU A 282 -26.71 9.07 4.56
C GLU A 282 -25.40 8.32 4.30
N GLY A 283 -25.30 7.61 3.17
CA GLY A 283 -24.11 6.84 2.81
C GLY A 283 -22.89 7.72 2.57
N GLU A 284 -23.04 8.82 1.82
CA GLU A 284 -21.91 9.68 1.42
C GLU A 284 -21.20 10.32 2.64
N PHE A 285 -21.94 10.91 3.59
CA PHE A 285 -21.33 11.54 4.78
C PHE A 285 -20.89 10.52 5.84
N LYS A 286 -21.61 9.40 6.00
CA LYS A 286 -21.20 8.28 6.88
C LYS A 286 -19.89 7.65 6.41
N GLN A 287 -19.75 7.43 5.10
CA GLN A 287 -18.52 6.91 4.52
C GLN A 287 -17.37 7.91 4.67
N ALA A 288 -17.61 9.21 4.51
CA ALA A 288 -16.58 10.24 4.74
C ALA A 288 -16.14 10.32 6.22
N ALA A 289 -17.07 10.25 7.18
CA ALA A 289 -16.75 10.18 8.61
C ALA A 289 -15.94 8.92 8.95
N LEU A 290 -16.32 7.77 8.39
CA LEU A 290 -15.62 6.50 8.52
C LEU A 290 -14.19 6.56 7.94
N LEU A 291 -14.00 7.22 6.80
CA LEU A 291 -12.69 7.42 6.17
C LEU A 291 -11.81 8.46 6.89
N MET A 292 -12.38 9.38 7.67
CA MET A 292 -11.60 10.29 8.52
C MET A 292 -11.01 9.56 9.74
N GLU A 293 -11.81 8.73 10.41
CA GLU A 293 -11.42 8.11 11.69
C GLU A 293 -10.90 6.67 11.60
N LYS A 294 -11.20 5.95 10.51
CA LYS A 294 -10.78 4.55 10.29
C LYS A 294 -10.10 4.41 8.93
N ALA A 295 -10.19 3.25 8.28
CA ALA A 295 -9.52 2.96 7.00
C ALA A 295 -8.00 3.28 7.00
N GLY A 296 -7.35 3.08 8.16
CA GLY A 296 -5.92 3.29 8.32
C GLY A 296 -5.46 4.74 8.29
N THR A 297 -6.26 5.71 8.78
CA THR A 297 -5.77 7.08 9.06
C THR A 297 -5.06 7.20 10.41
N GLY A 298 -5.27 6.26 11.34
CA GLY A 298 -4.90 6.42 12.75
C GLY A 298 -5.81 7.38 13.53
N GLY A 299 -6.96 7.75 12.97
CA GLY A 299 -7.89 8.73 13.51
C GLY A 299 -7.55 10.17 13.11
N ALA A 300 -8.51 11.07 13.27
CA ALA A 300 -8.41 12.51 12.98
C ALA A 300 -7.78 12.83 11.61
N LEU A 301 -8.10 12.05 10.57
CA LEU A 301 -7.57 12.19 9.21
C LEU A 301 -6.03 12.38 9.16
N PHE A 302 -5.31 11.45 9.79
CA PHE A 302 -3.83 11.40 9.96
C PHE A 302 -3.23 12.38 10.99
N ARG A 303 -4.00 13.29 11.59
CA ARG A 303 -3.44 14.28 12.54
C ARG A 303 -2.97 13.65 13.85
N ASN A 304 -3.53 12.51 14.26
CA ASN A 304 -3.01 11.73 15.40
C ASN A 304 -1.57 11.26 15.15
N LEU A 305 -1.29 10.62 14.00
CA LEU A 305 0.06 10.13 13.68
C LEU A 305 1.07 11.28 13.57
N TYR A 306 0.68 12.44 13.04
CA TYR A 306 1.59 13.60 12.98
C TYR A 306 1.80 14.27 14.35
N ARG A 307 0.76 14.38 15.19
CA ARG A 307 0.89 14.82 16.59
C ARG A 307 1.89 13.94 17.34
N ASP A 308 1.71 12.62 17.28
CA ASP A 308 2.54 11.68 18.03
C ASP A 308 3.98 11.66 17.52
N PHE A 309 4.19 11.89 16.21
CA PHE A 309 5.51 12.10 15.63
C PHE A 309 6.20 13.35 16.18
N LEU A 310 5.49 14.48 16.28
CA LEU A 310 6.03 15.71 16.87
C LEU A 310 6.35 15.55 18.36
N LYS A 311 5.53 14.78 19.09
CA LYS A 311 5.77 14.42 20.49
C LYS A 311 7.08 13.63 20.66
N GLU A 312 7.20 12.51 19.93
CA GLU A 312 8.43 11.68 19.95
C GLU A 312 9.65 12.47 19.47
N SER A 313 9.48 13.36 18.48
CA SER A 313 10.53 14.27 18.00
C SER A 313 10.99 15.26 19.09
N TYR A 314 10.05 15.85 19.83
CA TYR A 314 10.36 16.74 20.94
C TYR A 314 11.08 15.99 22.07
N GLU A 315 10.61 14.79 22.44
CA GLU A 315 11.25 13.94 23.45
C GLU A 315 12.70 13.57 23.08
N LEU A 316 12.99 13.40 21.78
CA LEU A 316 14.34 13.09 21.27
C LEU A 316 15.25 14.32 21.09
N ILE A 317 14.73 15.50 20.76
CA ILE A 317 15.54 16.64 20.30
C ILE A 317 15.45 17.87 21.23
N GLN A 318 14.32 18.07 21.92
CA GLN A 318 14.05 19.16 22.86
C GLN A 318 14.25 20.57 22.25
N LEU A 319 13.52 20.87 21.18
CA LEU A 319 13.39 22.20 20.59
C LEU A 319 11.95 22.69 20.72
N ASP A 320 11.76 23.92 21.22
CA ASP A 320 10.43 24.49 21.50
C ASP A 320 9.43 24.42 20.32
N PRO A 321 9.80 24.68 19.04
CA PRO A 321 8.85 24.59 17.93
C PRO A 321 8.28 23.18 17.72
N LEU A 322 8.97 22.12 18.18
CA LEU A 322 8.44 20.75 18.16
C LEU A 322 7.33 20.59 19.21
N ASN A 323 7.51 21.12 20.43
CA ASN A 323 6.48 21.09 21.46
C ASN A 323 5.27 21.97 21.08
N THR A 324 5.51 23.20 20.61
CA THR A 324 4.43 24.08 20.12
C THR A 324 3.68 23.44 18.94
N GLY A 325 4.38 22.75 18.04
CA GLY A 325 3.77 21.97 16.98
C GLY A 325 2.94 20.79 17.50
N TYR A 326 3.44 20.03 18.47
CA TYR A 326 2.73 18.94 19.13
C TYR A 326 1.44 19.42 19.83
N GLU A 327 1.50 20.52 20.58
CA GLU A 327 0.34 21.12 21.24
C GLU A 327 -0.71 21.58 20.22
N ALA A 328 -0.27 22.27 19.16
CA ALA A 328 -1.16 22.69 18.07
C ALA A 328 -1.81 21.49 17.37
N PHE A 329 -1.04 20.44 17.02
CA PHE A 329 -1.59 19.24 16.39
C PHE A 329 -2.46 18.39 17.33
N THR A 330 -2.31 18.53 18.65
CA THR A 330 -3.23 17.96 19.64
C THR A 330 -4.62 18.59 19.55
N GLU A 331 -4.69 19.93 19.50
CA GLU A 331 -5.97 20.64 19.30
C GLU A 331 -6.57 20.35 17.92
N ILE A 332 -5.75 20.44 16.86
CA ILE A 332 -6.17 20.23 15.47
C ILE A 332 -6.72 18.82 15.25
N ALA A 333 -6.13 17.78 15.88
CA ALA A 333 -6.66 16.42 15.82
C ALA A 333 -8.08 16.34 16.43
N GLY A 334 -8.31 16.96 17.59
CA GLY A 334 -9.65 17.05 18.19
C GLY A 334 -10.66 17.78 17.30
N LEU A 335 -10.24 18.85 16.60
CA LEU A 335 -11.09 19.54 15.63
C LEU A 335 -11.45 18.65 14.43
N TRP A 336 -10.52 17.85 13.90
CA TRP A 336 -10.83 16.88 12.84
C TRP A 336 -11.82 15.80 13.28
N THR A 337 -11.67 15.27 14.48
CA THR A 337 -12.66 14.34 15.04
C THR A 337 -14.03 14.98 15.24
N ASN A 338 -14.09 16.27 15.60
CA ASN A 338 -15.36 17.01 15.63
C ASN A 338 -16.00 17.15 14.24
N VAL A 339 -15.21 17.34 13.16
CA VAL A 339 -15.73 17.34 11.77
C VAL A 339 -16.31 15.97 11.42
N SER A 340 -15.61 14.87 11.73
CA SER A 340 -16.12 13.51 11.50
C SER A 340 -17.41 13.22 12.27
N GLN A 341 -17.47 13.58 13.56
CA GLN A 341 -18.70 13.45 14.37
C GLN A 341 -19.86 14.31 13.84
N LEU A 342 -19.59 15.44 13.20
CA LEU A 342 -20.62 16.25 12.55
C LEU A 342 -21.09 15.61 11.24
N PHE A 343 -20.21 15.01 10.46
CA PHE A 343 -20.59 14.24 9.26
C PHE A 343 -21.44 13.01 9.61
N GLU A 344 -21.13 12.32 10.72
CA GLU A 344 -21.97 11.22 11.22
C GLU A 344 -23.31 11.70 11.81
N LYS A 345 -23.39 12.93 12.32
CA LYS A 345 -24.69 13.56 12.63
C LYS A 345 -25.47 13.93 11.37
N VAL A 346 -24.78 14.35 10.30
CA VAL A 346 -25.41 14.68 9.00
C VAL A 346 -26.01 13.45 8.34
N SER A 347 -25.31 12.31 8.32
CA SER A 347 -25.86 11.08 7.76
C SER A 347 -27.15 10.64 8.46
N GLN A 348 -27.16 10.70 9.79
CA GLN A 348 -28.28 10.31 10.64
C GLN A 348 -29.47 11.29 10.60
N THR A 349 -29.22 12.60 10.60
CA THR A 349 -30.29 13.64 10.77
C THR A 349 -30.68 14.35 9.48
N LYS A 350 -29.77 14.40 8.50
CA LYS A 350 -29.91 15.12 7.22
C LYS A 350 -30.18 16.62 7.42
N GLU A 351 -29.65 17.20 8.50
CA GLU A 351 -29.77 18.62 8.83
C GLU A 351 -28.54 19.45 8.43
N ILE A 352 -28.75 20.49 7.60
CA ILE A 352 -27.71 21.42 7.13
C ILE A 352 -26.95 22.15 8.26
N LYS A 353 -27.55 22.30 9.45
CA LYS A 353 -26.91 22.98 10.60
C LYS A 353 -25.60 22.33 11.03
N TYR A 354 -25.48 21.00 10.89
CA TYR A 354 -24.25 20.28 11.23
C TYR A 354 -23.17 20.44 10.15
N ILE A 355 -23.55 20.59 8.87
CA ILE A 355 -22.63 20.98 7.78
C ILE A 355 -22.11 22.41 7.98
N GLN A 356 -22.95 23.33 8.45
CA GLN A 356 -22.55 24.70 8.77
C GLN A 356 -21.53 24.72 9.91
N GLN A 357 -21.78 23.97 11.00
CA GLN A 357 -20.82 23.78 12.09
C GLN A 357 -19.49 23.16 11.59
N ALA A 358 -19.55 22.14 10.73
CA ALA A 358 -18.35 21.53 10.14
C ALA A 358 -17.58 22.51 9.23
N SER A 359 -18.28 23.40 8.52
CA SER A 359 -17.69 24.47 7.70
C SER A 359 -16.86 25.42 8.55
N ASP A 360 -17.39 25.87 9.69
CA ASP A 360 -16.69 26.81 10.57
C ASP A 360 -15.50 26.17 11.30
N ILE A 361 -15.61 24.88 11.64
CA ILE A 361 -14.47 24.10 12.17
C ILE A 361 -13.39 23.93 11.09
N LEU A 362 -13.74 23.61 9.83
CA LEU A 362 -12.76 23.50 8.74
C LEU A 362 -12.01 24.81 8.46
N LYS A 363 -12.67 25.97 8.54
CA LYS A 363 -11.99 27.29 8.47
C LYS A 363 -10.96 27.43 9.60
N THR A 364 -11.36 27.08 10.82
CA THR A 364 -10.51 27.11 12.02
C THR A 364 -9.31 26.16 11.90
N ILE A 365 -9.51 24.94 11.40
CA ILE A 365 -8.45 23.96 11.12
C ILE A 365 -7.47 24.52 10.09
N SER A 366 -7.95 25.08 8.97
CA SER A 366 -7.08 25.65 7.93
C SER A 366 -6.13 26.70 8.50
N GLU A 367 -6.63 27.62 9.33
CA GLU A 367 -5.78 28.62 9.98
C GLU A 367 -4.77 28.02 10.96
N LYS A 368 -5.20 27.06 11.79
CA LYS A 368 -4.35 26.44 12.80
C LYS A 368 -3.26 25.57 12.17
N GLU A 369 -3.58 24.76 11.16
CA GLU A 369 -2.58 23.97 10.42
C GLU A 369 -1.59 24.86 9.68
N LYS A 370 -2.04 25.96 9.07
CA LYS A 370 -1.12 26.94 8.47
C LYS A 370 -0.14 27.48 9.51
N LYS A 371 -0.64 27.98 10.66
CA LYS A 371 0.18 28.55 11.74
C LYS A 371 1.14 27.52 12.34
N ALA A 372 0.69 26.27 12.53
CA ALA A 372 1.52 25.17 13.04
C ALA A 372 2.67 24.82 12.07
N MET A 373 2.40 24.72 10.76
CA MET A 373 3.47 24.46 9.78
C MET A 373 4.40 25.68 9.59
N GLU A 374 3.91 26.92 9.76
CA GLU A 374 4.76 28.12 9.80
C GLU A 374 5.75 28.09 10.97
N ILE A 375 5.32 27.60 12.14
CA ILE A 375 6.21 27.39 13.31
C ILE A 375 7.21 26.26 13.01
N LEU A 376 6.75 25.11 12.51
CA LEU A 376 7.60 23.95 12.22
C LEU A 376 8.62 24.21 11.09
N ALA A 377 8.38 25.17 10.20
CA ALA A 377 9.34 25.60 9.19
C ALA A 377 10.58 26.33 9.78
N THR A 378 10.54 26.77 11.04
CA THR A 378 11.62 27.55 11.70
C THR A 378 12.73 26.70 12.34
N LEU A 379 12.60 25.37 12.32
CA LEU A 379 13.57 24.38 12.85
C LEU A 379 14.91 24.35 12.09
#